data_AF-A0A841JZC2-F1
#
_entry.id   AF-A0A841JZC2-F1
#
_cell.length_a   1.000
_cell.length_b   1.000
_cell.length_c   1.000
_cell.angle_alpha   90.00
_cell.angle_beta   90.00
_cell.angle_gamma   90.00
#
_symmetry.space_group_name_H-M   'P 1'
#
loop_
_entity.id
_entity.type
_entity.pdbx_description
1 polymer ?
#
loop_
_entity_poly.entity_id
_entity_poly.type
_entity_poly.pdbx_seq_one_letter_code
_entity_poly.pdbx_strand_id
1 'polypeptide(L)'
;MRRIELKITFIDDDGTTREESQSAETSYTPDSAGEHRLAHNLATEMKVIVGEQAEPKHNGTARGWLEFPGVTSNIAQYFDVRNSQAIWFELTKLIMGAEGDLVLAQTYKALEPSQEPPFEDDLAINDLYYIHDRKMTLLNQSIQDLIKVQDLVNRLLHESLGGDLVDTSKPTWEKSQLTRENVAKRLETRRANGAISQADFDAITQALAIPSSKPGADIAIAYRNRLMHHMRPSVDYSMFFSSLESRTGEEVKDAQGKVVRRVHTLRTRPPVEYRFSELVKSCAEYLDAVVAMLERLSQIELLRR
;
A
#
# COMPACT_ATOMS: atom_id res chain seq x y z
N MET A 1 -34.18 -14.10 21.69
CA MET A 1 -33.70 -13.78 20.33
C MET A 1 -34.08 -12.34 20.06
N ARG A 2 -33.13 -11.51 19.64
CA ARG A 2 -33.37 -10.08 19.40
C ARG A 2 -33.30 -9.81 17.90
N ARG A 3 -34.20 -8.97 17.39
CA ARG A 3 -34.23 -8.54 15.99
C ARG A 3 -33.61 -7.15 15.89
N ILE A 4 -32.69 -6.99 14.95
CA ILE A 4 -32.07 -5.72 14.55
C ILE A 4 -32.66 -5.36 13.19
N GLU A 5 -33.12 -4.13 13.03
CA GLU A 5 -33.69 -3.61 11.80
C GLU A 5 -32.88 -2.40 11.34
N LEU A 6 -32.43 -2.43 10.09
CA LEU A 6 -31.77 -1.31 9.41
C LEU A 6 -32.73 -0.80 8.35
N LYS A 7 -33.07 0.49 8.44
CA LYS A 7 -33.89 1.18 7.45
C LYS A 7 -33.05 2.27 6.79
N ILE A 8 -32.97 2.25 5.48
CA ILE A 8 -32.26 3.24 4.66
C ILE A 8 -33.30 3.99 3.85
N THR A 9 -33.34 5.31 4.02
CA THR A 9 -34.23 6.20 3.27
C THR A 9 -33.40 7.07 2.36
N PHE A 10 -33.66 6.97 1.06
CA PHE A 10 -33.12 7.84 0.02
C PHE A 10 -34.09 9.00 -0.17
N ILE A 11 -33.57 10.22 -0.17
CA ILE A 11 -34.33 11.46 -0.39
C ILE A 11 -33.68 12.17 -1.57
N ASP A 12 -34.40 12.27 -2.69
CA ASP A 12 -33.92 12.95 -3.88
C ASP A 12 -34.07 14.47 -3.77
N ASP A 13 -33.43 15.21 -4.68
CA ASP A 13 -33.49 16.67 -4.76
C ASP A 13 -34.92 17.22 -4.91
N ASP A 14 -35.84 16.42 -5.48
CA ASP A 14 -37.25 16.76 -5.65
C ASP A 14 -38.12 16.40 -4.42
N GLY A 15 -37.51 15.86 -3.37
CA GLY A 15 -38.18 15.40 -2.16
C GLY A 15 -38.81 14.01 -2.26
N THR A 16 -38.66 13.31 -3.38
CA THR A 16 -39.11 11.92 -3.53
C THR A 16 -38.35 11.03 -2.55
N THR A 17 -39.08 10.16 -1.85
CA THR A 17 -38.50 9.24 -0.87
C THR A 17 -38.59 7.80 -1.35
N ARG A 18 -37.49 7.06 -1.21
CA ARG A 18 -37.43 5.61 -1.42
C ARG A 18 -36.86 4.96 -0.18
N GLU A 19 -37.39 3.80 0.19
CA GLU A 19 -36.98 3.12 1.43
C GLU A 19 -36.59 1.68 1.13
N GLU A 20 -35.47 1.28 1.71
CA GLU A 20 -35.06 -0.12 1.80
C GLU A 20 -34.93 -0.51 3.27
N SER A 21 -35.28 -1.76 3.59
CA SER A 21 -35.20 -2.28 4.94
C SER A 21 -34.61 -3.67 4.95
N GLN A 22 -33.71 -3.90 5.89
CA GLN A 22 -33.05 -5.18 6.14
C GLN A 22 -33.18 -5.52 7.61
N SER A 23 -33.29 -6.81 7.93
CA SER A 23 -33.30 -7.23 9.34
C SER A 23 -32.46 -8.47 9.57
N ALA A 24 -31.81 -8.51 10.72
CA ALA A 24 -31.01 -9.63 11.19
C ALA A 24 -31.48 -10.06 12.59
N GLU A 25 -31.48 -11.37 12.83
CA GLU A 25 -31.74 -11.93 14.15
C GLU A 25 -30.43 -12.32 14.82
N THR A 26 -30.34 -12.10 16.13
CA THR A 26 -29.18 -12.49 16.91
C THR A 26 -29.58 -13.10 18.26
N SER A 27 -28.83 -14.13 18.67
CA SER A 27 -28.88 -14.68 20.02
C SER A 27 -27.99 -13.91 21.00
N TYR A 28 -27.09 -13.06 20.49
CA TYR A 28 -26.27 -12.19 21.30
C TYR A 28 -27.11 -11.07 21.90
N THR A 29 -26.97 -10.84 23.20
CA THR A 29 -27.63 -9.75 23.93
C THR A 29 -26.58 -8.65 24.18
N PRO A 30 -26.40 -7.70 23.23
CA PRO A 30 -25.49 -6.59 23.46
C PRO A 30 -25.99 -5.73 24.62
N ASP A 31 -25.06 -5.15 25.36
CA ASP A 31 -25.30 -4.03 26.25
C ASP A 31 -25.48 -2.73 25.42
N SER A 32 -25.78 -1.63 26.09
CA SER A 32 -25.93 -0.32 25.43
C SER A 32 -24.68 0.10 24.65
N ALA A 33 -23.48 -0.22 25.16
CA ALA A 33 -22.23 0.02 24.46
C ALA A 33 -22.11 -0.82 23.18
N GLY A 34 -22.56 -2.08 23.19
CA GLY A 34 -22.62 -2.93 22.01
C GLY A 34 -23.60 -2.44 20.95
N GLU A 35 -24.76 -1.92 21.37
CA GLU A 35 -25.73 -1.29 20.47
C GLU A 35 -25.16 -0.03 19.81
N HIS A 36 -24.50 0.82 20.60
CA HIS A 36 -23.81 2.01 20.10
C HIS A 36 -22.73 1.65 19.08
N ARG A 37 -21.86 0.67 19.39
CA ARG A 37 -20.81 0.22 18.44
C ARG A 37 -21.39 -0.24 17.11
N LEU A 38 -22.49 -1.00 17.14
CA LEU A 38 -23.17 -1.42 15.91
C LEU A 38 -23.66 -0.22 15.10
N ALA A 39 -24.37 0.71 15.76
CA ALA A 39 -24.91 1.90 15.10
C ALA A 39 -23.79 2.79 14.52
N HIS A 40 -22.73 3.04 15.29
CA HIS A 40 -21.57 3.83 14.88
C HIS A 40 -20.83 3.22 13.69
N ASN A 41 -20.55 1.91 13.74
CA ASN A 41 -19.87 1.23 12.64
C ASN A 41 -20.69 1.29 11.36
N LEU A 42 -21.99 0.98 11.42
CA LEU A 42 -22.88 1.05 10.26
C LEU A 42 -22.98 2.47 9.69
N ALA A 43 -23.12 3.48 10.56
CA ALA A 43 -23.17 4.87 10.14
C ALA A 43 -21.84 5.33 9.52
N THR A 44 -20.70 4.87 10.06
CA THR A 44 -19.37 5.16 9.53
C THR A 44 -19.19 4.56 8.13
N GLU A 45 -19.48 3.27 7.96
CA GLU A 45 -19.39 2.61 6.65
C GLU A 45 -20.31 3.28 5.62
N MET A 46 -21.55 3.62 6.02
CA MET A 46 -22.47 4.34 5.15
C MET A 46 -21.89 5.68 4.70
N LYS A 47 -21.33 6.48 5.62
CA LYS A 47 -20.69 7.77 5.30
C LYS A 47 -19.50 7.62 4.36
N VAL A 48 -18.73 6.54 4.47
CA VAL A 48 -17.63 6.24 3.53
C VAL A 48 -18.19 5.90 2.15
N ILE A 49 -19.21 5.03 2.07
CA ILE A 49 -19.79 4.56 0.81
C ILE A 49 -20.46 5.69 0.02
N VAL A 50 -21.20 6.57 0.69
CA VAL A 50 -21.91 7.69 0.03
C VAL A 50 -21.08 8.97 -0.04
N GLY A 51 -19.94 9.01 0.65
CA GLY A 51 -19.06 10.16 0.71
C GLY A 51 -18.34 10.41 -0.62
N GLU A 52 -17.84 11.63 -0.79
CA GLU A 52 -16.99 11.95 -1.93
C GLU A 52 -15.70 11.12 -1.89
N GLN A 53 -15.48 10.33 -2.94
CA GLN A 53 -14.28 9.54 -3.15
C GLN A 53 -13.64 10.01 -4.45
N ALA A 54 -12.35 10.34 -4.39
CA ALA A 54 -11.62 10.68 -5.60
C ALA A 54 -11.61 9.49 -6.56
N GLU A 55 -11.86 9.73 -7.85
CA GLU A 55 -11.70 8.68 -8.85
C GLU A 55 -10.23 8.23 -8.91
N PRO A 56 -9.94 6.92 -8.91
CA PRO A 56 -8.57 6.43 -9.06
C PRO A 56 -7.95 6.91 -10.38
N LYS A 57 -6.81 7.60 -10.28
CA LYS A 57 -6.11 8.26 -11.39
C LYS A 57 -5.47 7.26 -12.36
N HIS A 58 -5.05 6.09 -11.88
CA HIS A 58 -4.19 5.17 -12.64
C HIS A 58 -4.92 3.97 -13.23
N ASN A 59 -6.21 3.81 -12.96
CA ASN A 59 -7.01 2.68 -13.46
C ASN A 59 -6.93 2.50 -14.98
N GLY A 60 -7.02 3.59 -15.74
CA GLY A 60 -6.92 3.55 -17.21
C GLY A 60 -5.55 3.06 -17.68
N THR A 61 -4.48 3.69 -17.18
CA THR A 61 -3.09 3.33 -17.45
C THR A 61 -2.80 1.86 -17.12
N ALA A 62 -3.19 1.42 -15.91
CA ALA A 62 -2.93 0.06 -15.45
C ALA A 62 -3.65 -1.01 -16.29
N ARG A 63 -4.86 -0.71 -16.78
CA ARG A 63 -5.58 -1.60 -17.71
C ARG A 63 -4.93 -1.66 -19.08
N GLY A 64 -4.35 -0.56 -19.56
CA GLY A 64 -3.62 -0.50 -20.83
C GLY A 64 -2.43 -1.47 -20.89
N TRP A 65 -1.81 -1.80 -19.75
CA TRP A 65 -0.73 -2.79 -19.70
C TRP A 65 -1.17 -4.21 -20.14
N LEU A 66 -2.47 -4.50 -20.08
CA LEU A 66 -3.04 -5.79 -20.47
C LEU A 66 -3.34 -5.90 -21.97
N GLU A 67 -3.12 -4.84 -22.75
CA GLU A 67 -3.32 -4.83 -24.21
C GLU A 67 -2.13 -5.48 -24.94
N PHE A 68 -1.91 -6.77 -24.73
CA PHE A 68 -0.73 -7.46 -25.28
C PHE A 68 -0.73 -7.48 -26.80
N PRO A 69 0.44 -7.33 -27.44
CA PRO A 69 0.55 -7.45 -28.89
C PRO A 69 0.22 -8.89 -29.28
N GLY A 70 -0.78 -9.08 -30.15
CA GLY A 70 -1.27 -10.40 -30.59
C GLY A 70 -0.30 -11.12 -31.54
N VAL A 71 0.92 -11.37 -31.08
CA VAL A 71 2.01 -11.97 -31.88
C VAL A 71 2.02 -13.48 -31.70
N THR A 72 2.29 -14.21 -32.78
CA THR A 72 2.49 -15.66 -32.73
C THR A 72 3.85 -15.98 -32.12
N SER A 73 3.86 -16.75 -31.03
CA SER A 73 5.08 -17.18 -30.33
C SER A 73 5.40 -18.66 -30.58
N ASN A 74 6.68 -19.01 -30.53
CA ASN A 74 7.13 -20.41 -30.56
C ASN A 74 6.76 -21.11 -29.23
N ILE A 75 6.53 -22.42 -29.24
CA ILE A 75 6.33 -23.24 -28.04
C ILE A 75 7.47 -23.09 -27.02
N ALA A 76 8.69 -22.82 -27.47
CA ALA A 76 9.83 -22.55 -26.59
C ALA A 76 9.66 -21.27 -25.73
N GLN A 77 8.82 -20.33 -26.17
CA GLN A 77 8.53 -19.06 -25.48
C GLN A 77 7.19 -19.11 -24.72
N TYR A 78 6.50 -20.25 -24.74
CA TYR A 78 5.16 -20.38 -24.17
C TYR A 78 5.11 -19.97 -22.69
N PHE A 79 6.07 -20.45 -21.89
CA PHE A 79 6.12 -20.12 -20.46
C PHE A 79 6.47 -18.67 -20.22
N ASP A 80 7.46 -18.12 -20.93
CA ASP A 80 7.86 -16.72 -20.83
C ASP A 80 6.66 -15.78 -21.06
N VAL A 81 5.92 -16.01 -22.15
CA VAL A 81 4.72 -15.25 -22.53
C VAL A 81 3.61 -15.43 -21.50
N ARG A 82 3.30 -16.68 -21.13
CA ARG A 82 2.17 -16.93 -20.24
C ARG A 82 2.42 -16.37 -18.84
N ASN A 83 3.65 -16.50 -18.34
CA ASN A 83 4.03 -16.03 -17.02
C ASN A 83 4.15 -14.50 -16.99
N SER A 84 4.72 -13.88 -18.02
CA SER A 84 4.79 -12.40 -18.10
C SER A 84 3.40 -11.78 -18.11
N GLN A 85 2.46 -12.31 -18.90
CA GLN A 85 1.08 -11.83 -18.97
C GLN A 85 0.35 -12.00 -17.63
N ALA A 86 0.56 -13.13 -16.95
CA ALA A 86 0.00 -13.36 -15.62
C ALA A 86 0.56 -12.37 -14.58
N ILE A 87 1.85 -12.04 -14.66
CA ILE A 87 2.47 -11.06 -13.77
C ILE A 87 1.96 -9.66 -14.06
N TRP A 88 1.83 -9.26 -15.32
CA TRP A 88 1.21 -7.98 -15.69
C TRP A 88 -0.21 -7.85 -15.17
N PHE A 89 -1.01 -8.93 -15.26
CA PHE A 89 -2.35 -8.96 -14.69
C PHE A 89 -2.36 -8.74 -13.16
N GLU A 90 -1.43 -9.37 -12.44
CA GLU A 90 -1.29 -9.18 -11.00
C GLU A 90 -0.81 -7.75 -10.66
N LEU A 91 0.17 -7.22 -11.40
CA LEU A 91 0.64 -5.84 -11.26
C LEU A 91 -0.49 -4.83 -11.46
N THR A 92 -1.34 -5.02 -12.48
CA THR A 92 -2.52 -4.17 -12.71
C THR A 92 -3.45 -4.18 -11.51
N LYS A 93 -3.78 -5.37 -10.96
CA LYS A 93 -4.64 -5.49 -9.78
C LYS A 93 -4.06 -4.80 -8.55
N LEU A 94 -2.77 -4.98 -8.29
CA LEU A 94 -2.10 -4.39 -7.13
C LEU A 94 -2.10 -2.86 -7.20
N ILE A 95 -1.86 -2.28 -8.39
CA ILE A 95 -1.90 -0.82 -8.56
C ILE A 95 -3.30 -0.27 -8.36
N MET A 96 -4.31 -0.89 -8.99
CA MET A 96 -5.71 -0.46 -8.83
C MET A 96 -6.19 -0.59 -7.37
N GLY A 97 -5.83 -1.70 -6.70
CA GLY A 97 -6.15 -1.94 -5.30
C GLY A 97 -5.45 -0.95 -4.37
N ALA A 98 -4.14 -0.76 -4.53
CA ALA A 98 -3.37 0.16 -3.70
C ALA A 98 -3.87 1.60 -3.82
N GLU A 99 -4.28 2.04 -5.01
CA GLU A 99 -4.86 3.36 -5.21
C GLU A 99 -6.24 3.48 -4.55
N GLY A 100 -7.12 2.48 -4.76
CA GLY A 100 -8.45 2.45 -4.14
C GLY A 100 -8.37 2.47 -2.60
N ASP A 101 -7.45 1.70 -2.03
CA ASP A 101 -7.24 1.68 -0.58
C ASP A 101 -6.74 3.03 -0.05
N LEU A 102 -5.87 3.75 -0.78
CA LEU A 102 -5.44 5.10 -0.39
C LEU A 102 -6.60 6.10 -0.42
N VAL A 103 -7.46 6.03 -1.43
CA VAL A 103 -8.66 6.87 -1.53
C VAL A 103 -9.58 6.62 -0.33
N LEU A 104 -9.90 5.35 -0.06
CA LEU A 104 -10.75 4.99 1.08
C LEU A 104 -10.14 5.38 2.42
N ALA A 105 -8.82 5.23 2.59
CA ALA A 105 -8.13 5.67 3.80
C ALA A 105 -8.30 7.19 4.02
N GLN A 106 -8.25 8.00 2.96
CA GLN A 106 -8.53 9.44 3.06
C GLN A 106 -9.99 9.71 3.43
N THR A 107 -10.94 8.96 2.90
CA THR A 107 -12.36 9.08 3.26
C THR A 107 -12.58 8.77 4.74
N TYR A 108 -11.97 7.69 5.28
CA TYR A 108 -12.02 7.43 6.73
C TYR A 108 -11.34 8.54 7.53
N LYS A 109 -10.21 9.09 7.06
CA LYS A 109 -9.55 10.22 7.73
C LYS A 109 -10.48 11.42 7.87
N ALA A 110 -11.31 11.70 6.88
CA ALA A 110 -12.26 12.81 6.91
C ALA A 110 -13.36 12.63 7.97
N LEU A 111 -13.58 11.40 8.45
CA LEU A 111 -14.54 11.09 9.51
C LEU A 111 -13.93 11.14 10.92
N GLU A 112 -12.60 11.19 11.05
CA GLU A 112 -11.97 11.34 12.36
C GLU A 112 -12.34 12.70 12.99
N PRO A 113 -12.54 12.76 14.33
CA PRO A 113 -12.83 14.01 15.02
C PRO A 113 -11.64 14.96 14.91
N SER A 114 -11.94 16.27 14.90
CA SER A 114 -10.93 17.33 14.81
C SER A 114 -10.04 17.43 16.06
N GLN A 115 -10.49 16.87 17.19
CA GLN A 115 -9.76 16.81 18.44
C GLN A 115 -9.73 15.37 18.95
N GLU A 116 -8.60 14.97 19.54
CA GLU A 116 -8.49 13.69 20.25
C GLU A 116 -9.48 13.69 21.44
N PRO A 117 -10.31 12.64 21.59
CA PRO A 117 -11.19 12.51 22.75
C PRO A 117 -10.40 12.52 24.07
N PRO A 118 -11.01 13.03 25.16
CA PRO A 118 -10.42 12.90 26.49
C PRO A 118 -10.32 11.43 26.89
N PHE A 119 -9.31 11.09 27.71
CA PHE A 119 -9.02 9.70 28.09
C PHE A 119 -10.15 9.02 28.89
N GLU A 120 -10.99 9.83 29.54
CA GLU A 120 -12.12 9.36 30.35
C GLU A 120 -13.36 9.02 29.50
N ASP A 121 -13.38 9.39 28.21
CA ASP A 121 -14.50 9.11 27.31
C ASP A 121 -14.26 7.83 26.50
N ASP A 122 -14.45 6.69 27.17
CA ASP A 122 -14.28 5.36 26.58
C ASP A 122 -15.11 5.18 25.29
N LEU A 123 -16.30 5.77 25.22
CA LEU A 123 -17.18 5.62 24.06
C LEU A 123 -16.58 6.34 22.85
N ALA A 124 -16.19 7.59 23.00
CA ALA A 124 -15.57 8.37 21.92
C ALA A 124 -14.20 7.80 21.50
N ILE A 125 -13.44 7.22 22.43
CA ILE A 125 -12.18 6.53 22.12
C ILE A 125 -12.43 5.29 21.26
N ASN A 126 -13.45 4.48 21.59
CA ASN A 126 -13.80 3.30 20.79
C ASN A 126 -14.30 3.69 19.40
N ASP A 127 -15.11 4.74 19.30
CA ASP A 127 -15.60 5.27 18.02
C ASP A 127 -14.45 5.77 17.13
N LEU A 128 -13.51 6.51 17.73
CA LEU A 128 -12.29 6.94 17.06
C LEU A 128 -11.42 5.74 16.65
N TYR A 129 -11.24 4.77 17.54
CA TYR A 129 -10.41 3.60 17.26
C TYR A 129 -10.92 2.83 16.05
N TYR A 130 -12.24 2.64 15.92
CA TYR A 130 -12.81 1.99 14.74
C TYR A 130 -12.44 2.72 13.44
N ILE A 131 -12.68 4.04 13.37
CA ILE A 131 -12.36 4.84 12.19
C ILE A 131 -10.86 4.80 11.89
N HIS A 132 -10.05 4.96 12.94
CA HIS A 132 -8.59 4.97 12.86
C HIS A 132 -8.03 3.64 12.38
N ASP A 133 -8.50 2.52 12.93
CA ASP A 133 -8.05 1.18 12.55
C ASP A 133 -8.41 0.86 11.09
N ARG A 134 -9.61 1.22 10.63
CA ARG A 134 -10.02 1.07 9.22
C ARG A 134 -9.13 1.91 8.30
N LYS A 135 -8.93 3.19 8.62
CA LYS A 135 -8.01 4.09 7.91
C LYS A 135 -6.61 3.49 7.79
N MET A 136 -6.04 3.05 8.91
CA MET A 136 -4.67 2.55 8.96
C MET A 136 -4.53 1.17 8.31
N THR A 137 -5.55 0.31 8.39
CA THR A 137 -5.57 -0.98 7.71
C THR A 137 -5.48 -0.79 6.20
N LEU A 138 -6.28 0.12 5.63
CA LEU A 138 -6.25 0.43 4.20
C LEU A 138 -4.92 1.04 3.77
N LEU A 139 -4.40 2.01 4.52
CA LEU A 139 -3.09 2.59 4.23
C LEU A 139 -1.99 1.52 4.26
N ASN A 140 -1.98 0.66 5.28
CA ASN A 140 -0.99 -0.40 5.39
C ASN A 140 -1.14 -1.44 4.27
N GLN A 141 -2.36 -1.79 3.89
CA GLN A 141 -2.64 -2.72 2.80
C GLN A 141 -2.12 -2.17 1.46
N SER A 142 -2.40 -0.91 1.16
CA SER A 142 -1.85 -0.23 -0.02
C SER A 142 -0.33 -0.28 -0.08
N ILE A 143 0.34 0.02 1.04
CA ILE A 143 1.80 -0.04 1.12
C ILE A 143 2.30 -1.47 0.92
N GLN A 144 1.67 -2.46 1.55
CA GLN A 144 2.01 -3.89 1.37
C GLN A 144 1.87 -4.33 -0.10
N ASP A 145 0.83 -3.87 -0.80
CA ASP A 145 0.67 -4.17 -2.22
C ASP A 145 1.75 -3.50 -3.07
N LEU A 146 2.19 -2.28 -2.73
CA LEU A 146 3.36 -1.66 -3.36
C LEU A 146 4.67 -2.40 -3.06
N ILE A 147 4.81 -3.07 -1.91
CA ILE A 147 5.95 -3.97 -1.64
C ILE A 147 5.92 -5.14 -2.62
N LYS A 148 4.75 -5.80 -2.75
CA LYS A 148 4.57 -6.93 -3.67
C LYS A 148 4.86 -6.54 -5.12
N VAL A 149 4.48 -5.33 -5.54
CA VAL A 149 4.82 -4.81 -6.88
C VAL A 149 6.33 -4.85 -7.12
N GLN A 150 7.15 -4.45 -6.15
CA GLN A 150 8.62 -4.49 -6.32
C GLN A 150 9.16 -5.92 -6.51
N ASP A 151 8.61 -6.88 -5.79
CA ASP A 151 9.01 -8.29 -5.89
C ASP A 151 8.54 -8.88 -7.23
N LEU A 152 7.31 -8.55 -7.66
CA LEU A 152 6.77 -8.97 -8.95
C LEU A 152 7.50 -8.34 -10.12
N VAL A 153 8.06 -7.13 -10.00
CA VAL A 153 8.91 -6.55 -11.05
C VAL A 153 10.18 -7.39 -11.24
N ASN A 154 10.79 -7.93 -10.17
CA ASN A 154 11.92 -8.85 -10.32
C ASN A 154 11.48 -10.14 -11.02
N ARG A 155 10.29 -10.66 -10.68
CA ARG A 155 9.74 -11.84 -11.33
C ARG A 155 9.40 -11.60 -12.80
N LEU A 156 8.83 -10.45 -13.13
CA LEU A 156 8.53 -10.04 -14.50
C LEU A 156 9.79 -10.07 -15.35
N LEU A 157 10.87 -9.43 -14.87
CA LEU A 157 12.14 -9.44 -15.57
C LEU A 157 12.66 -10.87 -15.75
N HIS A 158 12.57 -11.72 -14.73
CA HIS A 158 13.01 -13.11 -14.81
C HIS A 158 12.24 -13.91 -15.87
N GLU A 159 10.91 -13.88 -15.82
CA GLU A 159 10.04 -14.67 -16.72
C GLU A 159 10.12 -14.14 -18.16
N SER A 160 10.01 -12.83 -18.35
CA SER A 160 10.03 -12.21 -19.69
C SER A 160 11.38 -12.39 -20.40
N LEU A 161 12.45 -12.64 -19.65
CA LEU A 161 13.80 -12.84 -20.19
C LEU A 161 14.19 -14.33 -20.29
N GLY A 162 13.25 -15.27 -20.17
CA GLY A 162 13.52 -16.70 -20.39
C GLY A 162 13.90 -17.49 -19.14
N GLY A 163 13.56 -16.98 -17.95
CA GLY A 163 13.60 -17.75 -16.71
C GLY A 163 14.99 -18.11 -16.18
N ASP A 164 16.03 -17.36 -16.56
CA ASP A 164 17.43 -17.67 -16.18
C ASP A 164 18.16 -16.52 -15.46
N LEU A 165 17.45 -15.44 -15.11
CA LEU A 165 18.05 -14.33 -14.37
C LEU A 165 18.51 -14.73 -12.97
N VAL A 166 18.02 -15.86 -12.45
CA VAL A 166 18.38 -16.38 -11.14
C VAL A 166 18.47 -17.91 -11.16
N ASP A 167 19.17 -18.49 -10.19
CA ASP A 167 19.34 -19.95 -10.09
C ASP A 167 18.09 -20.60 -9.47
N THR A 168 17.19 -21.10 -10.32
CA THR A 168 15.94 -21.76 -9.91
C THR A 168 16.13 -23.18 -9.37
N SER A 169 17.34 -23.74 -9.45
CA SER A 169 17.65 -25.07 -8.87
C SER A 169 17.76 -25.04 -7.34
N LYS A 170 17.90 -23.85 -6.74
CA LYS A 170 17.99 -23.70 -5.28
C LYS A 170 16.61 -23.91 -4.63
N PRO A 171 16.55 -24.64 -3.49
CA PRO A 171 15.34 -24.63 -2.67
C PRO A 171 14.98 -23.19 -2.29
N THR A 172 13.69 -22.84 -2.35
CA THR A 172 13.21 -21.49 -2.01
C THR A 172 13.88 -20.37 -2.80
N TRP A 173 14.24 -20.62 -4.06
CA TRP A 173 14.92 -19.64 -4.92
C TRP A 173 14.16 -18.33 -5.05
N GLU A 174 12.83 -18.35 -4.99
CA GLU A 174 12.00 -17.15 -5.05
C GLU A 174 12.34 -16.18 -3.91
N LYS A 175 12.67 -16.70 -2.72
CA LYS A 175 13.06 -15.88 -1.57
C LYS A 175 14.54 -15.51 -1.59
N SER A 176 15.41 -16.48 -1.92
CA SER A 176 16.86 -16.33 -1.73
C SER A 176 17.60 -15.83 -2.97
N GLN A 177 17.05 -16.08 -4.16
CA GLN A 177 17.70 -15.79 -5.44
C GLN A 177 17.04 -14.63 -6.17
N LEU A 178 15.71 -14.50 -6.14
CA LEU A 178 14.95 -13.44 -6.83
C LEU A 178 15.02 -12.07 -6.13
N THR A 179 16.23 -11.65 -5.79
CA THR A 179 16.52 -10.36 -5.18
C THR A 179 16.91 -9.34 -6.25
N ARG A 180 16.70 -8.05 -5.95
CA ARG A 180 17.08 -6.95 -6.85
C ARG A 180 18.56 -7.00 -7.25
N GLU A 181 19.43 -7.32 -6.30
CA GLU A 181 20.87 -7.42 -6.52
C GLU A 181 21.23 -8.53 -7.53
N ASN A 182 20.69 -9.73 -7.35
CA ASN A 182 20.96 -10.86 -8.24
C ASN A 182 20.41 -10.61 -9.65
N VAL A 183 19.17 -10.09 -9.74
CA VAL A 183 18.54 -9.72 -11.01
C VAL A 183 19.38 -8.67 -11.74
N ALA A 184 19.81 -7.60 -11.07
CA ALA A 184 20.64 -6.55 -11.67
C ALA A 184 21.98 -7.10 -12.19
N LYS A 185 22.67 -7.93 -11.39
CA LYS A 185 23.94 -8.57 -11.79
C LYS A 185 23.79 -9.45 -13.03
N ARG A 186 22.71 -10.23 -13.10
CA ARG A 186 22.45 -11.11 -14.25
C ARG A 186 21.95 -10.39 -15.48
N LEU A 187 21.18 -9.32 -15.30
CA LEU A 187 20.80 -8.42 -16.39
C LEU A 187 22.06 -7.80 -17.04
N GLU A 188 23.00 -7.32 -16.23
CA GLU A 188 24.28 -6.78 -16.72
C GLU A 188 25.13 -7.83 -17.44
N THR A 189 25.17 -9.06 -16.92
CA THR A 189 25.86 -10.19 -17.59
C THR A 189 25.24 -10.48 -18.96
N ARG A 190 23.91 -10.47 -19.07
CA ARG A 190 23.21 -10.70 -20.34
C ARG A 190 23.47 -9.59 -21.34
N ARG A 191 23.56 -8.33 -20.89
CA ARG A 191 23.98 -7.20 -21.73
C ARG A 191 25.40 -7.41 -22.26
N ALA A 192 26.35 -7.72 -21.38
CA ALA A 192 27.75 -7.94 -21.74
C ALA A 192 27.93 -9.09 -22.76
N ASN A 193 27.09 -10.12 -22.67
CA ASN A 193 27.09 -11.27 -23.58
C ASN A 193 26.27 -11.03 -24.87
N GLY A 194 25.65 -9.87 -25.05
CA GLY A 194 24.83 -9.53 -26.21
C GLY A 194 23.45 -10.20 -26.25
N ALA A 195 22.99 -10.82 -25.14
CA ALA A 195 21.67 -11.45 -25.05
C ALA A 195 20.52 -10.43 -24.88
N ILE A 196 20.84 -9.22 -24.41
CA ILE A 196 19.95 -8.05 -24.42
C ILE A 196 20.69 -6.87 -25.05
N SER A 197 19.97 -6.00 -25.75
CA SER A 197 20.56 -4.81 -26.35
C SER A 197 20.96 -3.80 -25.27
N GLN A 198 21.91 -2.91 -25.58
CA GLN A 198 22.26 -1.80 -24.68
C GLN A 198 21.06 -0.89 -24.43
N ALA A 199 20.24 -0.62 -25.47
CA ALA A 199 19.06 0.22 -25.37
C ALA A 199 18.02 -0.36 -24.41
N ASP A 200 17.75 -1.67 -24.51
CA ASP A 200 16.81 -2.36 -23.61
C ASP A 200 17.33 -2.37 -22.17
N PHE A 201 18.62 -2.65 -21.98
CA PHE A 201 19.25 -2.61 -20.66
C PHE A 201 19.13 -1.22 -20.01
N ASP A 202 19.42 -0.17 -20.77
CA ASP A 202 19.32 1.21 -20.29
C ASP A 202 17.88 1.59 -19.99
N ALA A 203 16.93 1.21 -20.84
CA ALA A 203 15.51 1.46 -20.62
C ALA A 203 14.99 0.78 -19.34
N ILE A 204 15.34 -0.50 -19.12
CA ILE A 204 15.00 -1.22 -17.90
C ILE A 204 15.62 -0.54 -16.68
N THR A 205 16.93 -0.27 -16.72
CA THR A 205 17.66 0.31 -15.58
C THR A 205 17.13 1.69 -15.21
N GLN A 206 16.84 2.53 -16.20
CA GLN A 206 16.25 3.85 -16.00
C GLN A 206 14.84 3.76 -15.42
N ALA A 207 14.00 2.84 -15.91
CA ALA A 207 12.66 2.65 -15.37
C ALA A 207 12.70 2.25 -13.89
N LEU A 208 13.56 1.28 -13.54
CA LEU A 208 13.71 0.76 -12.19
C LEU A 208 14.22 1.80 -11.17
N ALA A 209 14.94 2.83 -11.63
CA ALA A 209 15.45 3.89 -10.77
C ALA A 209 14.39 4.94 -10.41
N ILE A 210 13.25 4.99 -11.11
CA ILE A 210 12.22 6.03 -10.95
C ILE A 210 11.71 6.12 -9.50
N PRO A 211 11.27 5.03 -8.84
CA PRO A 211 10.64 5.15 -7.51
C PRO A 211 11.58 5.72 -6.44
N SER A 212 12.89 5.43 -6.53
CA SER A 212 13.91 5.95 -5.61
C SER A 212 14.38 7.38 -5.93
N SER A 213 14.03 7.92 -7.11
CA SER A 213 14.52 9.24 -7.56
C SER A 213 13.66 10.41 -7.09
N LYS A 214 12.48 10.13 -6.52
CA LYS A 214 11.49 11.14 -6.15
C LYS A 214 11.71 11.63 -4.71
N PRO A 215 11.96 12.93 -4.47
CA PRO A 215 12.22 13.46 -3.13
C PRO A 215 11.10 13.21 -2.10
N GLY A 216 9.86 13.11 -2.57
CA GLY A 216 8.70 12.84 -1.71
C GLY A 216 8.51 11.37 -1.31
N ALA A 217 9.30 10.44 -1.86
CA ALA A 217 9.17 9.01 -1.59
C ALA A 217 9.81 8.59 -0.26
N ASP A 218 10.69 9.40 0.33
CA ASP A 218 11.50 9.00 1.50
C ASP A 218 10.64 8.63 2.72
N ILE A 219 9.55 9.38 2.97
CA ILE A 219 8.64 9.11 4.09
C ILE A 219 7.92 7.78 3.87
N ALA A 220 7.36 7.55 2.68
CA ALA A 220 6.70 6.29 2.31
C ALA A 220 7.66 5.11 2.36
N ILE A 221 8.91 5.27 1.87
CA ILE A 221 9.94 4.23 1.91
C ILE A 221 10.35 3.92 3.36
N ALA A 222 10.55 4.94 4.19
CA ALA A 222 10.87 4.76 5.61
C ALA A 222 9.73 4.04 6.34
N TYR A 223 8.47 4.44 6.11
CA TYR A 223 7.29 3.81 6.70
C TYR A 223 7.15 2.36 6.24
N ARG A 224 7.27 2.10 4.93
CA ARG A 224 7.29 0.76 4.31
C ARG A 224 8.31 -0.14 4.99
N ASN A 225 9.55 0.33 5.15
CA ASN A 225 10.62 -0.47 5.76
C ASN A 225 10.26 -0.86 7.20
N ARG A 226 9.60 0.02 7.96
CA ARG A 226 9.12 -0.32 9.31
C ARG A 226 8.01 -1.37 9.27
N LEU A 227 7.05 -1.25 8.36
CA LEU A 227 6.01 -2.28 8.19
C LEU A 227 6.60 -3.65 7.83
N MET A 228 7.65 -3.71 7.02
CA MET A 228 8.36 -4.97 6.70
C MET A 228 9.00 -5.63 7.92
N HIS A 229 9.31 -4.86 8.97
CA HIS A 229 9.78 -5.38 10.25
C HIS A 229 8.65 -5.67 11.24
N HIS A 230 7.41 -5.74 10.76
CA HIS A 230 6.20 -5.95 11.56
C HIS A 230 6.00 -4.88 12.64
N MET A 231 6.55 -3.70 12.41
CA MET A 231 6.42 -2.54 13.28
C MET A 231 5.38 -1.59 12.73
N ARG A 232 4.33 -1.31 13.51
CA ARG A 232 3.30 -0.31 13.17
C ARG A 232 3.69 1.04 13.77
N PRO A 233 4.20 2.00 12.97
CA PRO A 233 4.55 3.31 13.49
C PRO A 233 3.28 4.08 13.86
N SER A 234 3.38 4.92 14.88
CA SER A 234 2.25 5.74 15.31
C SER A 234 1.90 6.81 14.27
N VAL A 235 0.60 6.95 13.97
CA VAL A 235 0.08 7.96 13.05
C VAL A 235 -1.06 8.72 13.70
N ASP A 236 -0.94 10.05 13.75
CA ASP A 236 -1.88 11.01 14.38
C ASP A 236 -2.13 10.84 15.89
N TYR A 237 -2.37 9.63 16.40
CA TYR A 237 -2.77 9.35 17.78
C TYR A 237 -1.86 8.31 18.41
N SER A 238 -0.97 8.72 19.32
CA SER A 238 -0.03 7.78 19.93
C SER A 238 -0.66 6.85 20.98
N MET A 239 -1.91 7.09 21.41
CA MET A 239 -2.65 6.20 22.31
C MET A 239 -2.95 4.83 21.71
N PHE A 240 -2.97 4.69 20.38
CA PHE A 240 -3.28 3.43 19.69
C PHE A 240 -2.04 2.60 19.33
N PHE A 241 -0.84 3.01 19.75
CA PHE A 241 0.40 2.38 19.29
C PHE A 241 1.40 2.11 20.42
N SER A 242 2.09 0.98 20.28
CA SER A 242 3.30 0.69 21.02
C SER A 242 4.52 1.23 20.26
N SER A 243 5.32 2.10 20.89
CA SER A 243 6.62 2.48 20.35
C SER A 243 7.68 1.41 20.66
N LEU A 244 8.58 1.15 19.71
CA LEU A 244 9.86 0.54 20.03
C LEU A 244 10.88 1.65 20.25
N GLU A 245 11.46 1.68 21.44
CA GLU A 245 12.53 2.60 21.78
C GLU A 245 13.81 2.30 20.97
N SER A 246 14.47 3.37 20.52
CA SER A 246 15.74 3.24 19.83
C SER A 246 16.86 2.91 20.81
N ARG A 247 17.62 1.85 20.52
CA ARG A 247 18.85 1.51 21.26
C ARG A 247 19.97 2.53 21.07
N THR A 248 19.88 3.41 20.06
CA THR A 248 20.92 4.39 19.75
C THR A 248 20.93 5.56 20.74
N GLY A 249 19.78 5.90 21.34
CA GLY A 249 19.63 7.07 22.23
C GLY A 249 19.69 8.41 21.48
N GLU A 250 19.25 9.49 22.13
CA GLU A 250 19.35 10.86 21.61
C GLU A 250 20.76 11.39 21.87
N GLU A 251 21.43 11.89 20.83
CA GLU A 251 22.78 12.43 20.94
C GLU A 251 22.76 13.82 21.60
N VAL A 252 23.47 13.94 22.72
CA VAL A 252 23.77 15.23 23.33
C VAL A 252 25.14 15.66 22.82
N LYS A 253 25.16 16.79 22.11
CA LYS A 253 26.36 17.37 21.51
C LYS A 253 26.85 18.55 22.33
N ASP A 254 28.17 18.76 22.37
CA ASP A 254 28.76 19.97 22.94
C ASP A 254 28.59 21.17 21.99
N ALA A 255 29.08 22.35 22.40
CA ALA A 255 28.99 23.58 21.61
C ALA A 255 29.74 23.50 20.27
N GLN A 256 30.61 22.49 20.09
CA GLN A 256 31.38 22.23 18.87
C GLN A 256 30.73 21.12 18.01
N GLY A 257 29.57 20.61 18.41
CA GLY A 257 28.82 19.58 17.68
C GLY A 257 29.32 18.14 17.91
N LYS A 258 30.25 17.92 18.83
CA LYS A 258 30.76 16.58 19.16
C LYS A 258 29.81 15.89 20.14
N VAL A 259 29.44 14.65 19.84
CA VAL A 259 28.59 13.83 20.70
C VAL A 259 29.34 13.53 22.00
N VAL A 260 28.85 14.07 23.11
CA VAL A 260 29.45 13.93 24.45
C VAL A 260 28.73 12.88 25.29
N ARG A 261 27.44 12.62 25.04
CA ARG A 261 26.70 11.51 25.63
C ARG A 261 25.47 11.16 24.78
N ARG A 262 24.90 9.98 25.04
CA ARG A 262 23.58 9.58 24.53
C ARG A 262 22.61 9.43 25.69
N VAL A 263 21.39 9.93 25.52
CA VAL A 263 20.35 9.89 26.55
C VAL A 263 19.13 9.12 26.05
N HIS A 264 18.46 8.41 26.95
CA HIS A 264 17.22 7.70 26.68
C HIS A 264 16.13 8.31 27.57
N THR A 265 15.20 9.02 26.95
CA THR A 265 14.09 9.64 27.68
C THR A 265 12.92 8.66 27.75
N LEU A 266 12.61 8.17 28.95
CA LEU A 266 11.40 7.38 29.18
C LEU A 266 10.20 8.32 29.21
N ARG A 267 9.32 8.22 28.21
CA ARG A 267 8.09 9.01 28.13
C ARG A 267 6.90 8.18 28.61
N THR A 268 5.94 8.85 29.27
CA THR A 268 4.66 8.24 29.64
C THR A 268 3.81 7.90 28.41
N ARG A 269 3.93 8.70 27.34
CA ARG A 269 3.34 8.44 26.03
C ARG A 269 4.38 8.70 24.94
N PRO A 270 4.56 7.78 23.98
CA PRO A 270 5.48 8.03 22.88
C PRO A 270 4.98 9.20 22.00
N PRO A 271 5.91 9.93 21.36
CA PRO A 271 5.52 10.94 20.39
C PRO A 271 4.87 10.29 19.18
N VAL A 272 3.96 11.02 18.54
CA VAL A 272 3.45 10.66 17.22
C VAL A 272 4.60 10.71 16.21
N GLU A 273 4.76 9.64 15.44
CA GLU A 273 5.89 9.48 14.53
C GLU A 273 5.59 10.01 13.13
N TYR A 274 4.33 9.92 12.70
CA TYR A 274 3.88 10.39 11.40
C TYR A 274 2.54 11.13 11.52
N ARG A 275 2.35 12.13 10.64
CA ARG A 275 1.03 12.71 10.37
C ARG A 275 0.42 12.00 9.17
N PHE A 276 -0.85 11.63 9.26
CA PHE A 276 -1.51 10.91 8.16
C PHE A 276 -1.49 11.72 6.86
N SER A 277 -1.70 13.04 6.92
CA SER A 277 -1.70 13.91 5.73
C SER A 277 -0.37 13.92 4.99
N GLU A 278 0.76 13.91 5.72
CA GLU A 278 2.10 13.84 5.13
C GLU A 278 2.39 12.44 4.58
N LEU A 279 2.00 11.41 5.33
CA LEU A 279 2.22 10.02 4.96
C LEU A 279 1.41 9.64 3.71
N VAL A 280 0.12 9.95 3.67
CA VAL A 280 -0.75 9.62 2.52
C VAL A 280 -0.32 10.37 1.26
N LYS A 281 0.13 11.63 1.38
CA LYS A 281 0.70 12.40 0.27
C LYS A 281 1.96 11.73 -0.25
N SER A 282 2.88 11.37 0.64
CA SER A 282 4.12 10.66 0.27
C SER A 282 3.83 9.30 -0.38
N CYS A 283 2.85 8.55 0.13
CA CYS A 283 2.41 7.29 -0.46
C CYS A 283 1.80 7.47 -1.86
N ALA A 284 0.98 8.50 -2.07
CA ALA A 284 0.44 8.83 -3.39
C ALA A 284 1.53 9.22 -4.40
N GLU A 285 2.51 10.03 -3.98
CA GLU A 285 3.66 10.40 -4.81
C GLU A 285 4.55 9.18 -5.13
N TYR A 286 4.67 8.25 -4.18
CA TYR A 286 5.38 7.00 -4.38
C TYR A 286 4.64 6.07 -5.34
N LEU A 287 3.32 5.92 -5.20
CA LEU A 287 2.47 5.20 -6.14
C LEU A 287 2.58 5.78 -7.56
N ASP A 288 2.51 7.10 -7.73
CA ASP A 288 2.72 7.79 -9.01
C ASP A 288 4.07 7.38 -9.64
N ALA A 289 5.13 7.29 -8.84
CA ALA A 289 6.46 6.90 -9.30
C ALA A 289 6.52 5.42 -9.69
N VAL A 290 5.85 4.54 -8.93
CA VAL A 290 5.75 3.11 -9.25
C VAL A 290 4.97 2.90 -10.55
N VAL A 291 3.85 3.61 -10.74
CA VAL A 291 3.08 3.56 -12.00
C VAL A 291 3.93 4.05 -13.17
N ALA A 292 4.68 5.14 -13.00
CA ALA A 292 5.59 5.62 -14.04
C ALA A 292 6.70 4.61 -14.39
N MET A 293 7.22 3.88 -13.40
CA MET A 293 8.15 2.77 -13.64
C MET A 293 7.49 1.66 -14.45
N LEU A 294 6.31 1.19 -14.03
CA LEU A 294 5.58 0.12 -14.71
C LEU A 294 5.19 0.51 -16.14
N GLU A 295 4.74 1.75 -16.35
CA GLU A 295 4.43 2.29 -17.66
C GLU A 295 5.68 2.29 -18.56
N ARG A 296 6.85 2.66 -18.05
CA ARG A 296 8.08 2.56 -18.85
C ARG A 296 8.45 1.13 -19.18
N LEU A 297 8.31 0.21 -18.22
CA LEU A 297 8.56 -1.22 -18.45
C LEU A 297 7.57 -1.82 -19.45
N SER A 298 6.32 -1.35 -19.47
CA SER A 298 5.30 -1.80 -20.42
C SER A 298 5.59 -1.33 -21.85
N GLN A 299 6.40 -0.31 -22.06
CA GLN A 299 6.81 0.09 -23.41
C GLN A 299 7.99 -0.73 -23.95
N ILE A 300 8.56 -1.65 -23.16
CA ILE A 300 9.68 -2.49 -23.58
C ILE A 300 9.13 -3.80 -24.14
N GLU A 301 9.29 -4.01 -25.45
CA GLU A 301 8.68 -5.13 -26.19
C GLU A 301 9.01 -6.51 -25.59
N LEU A 302 10.26 -6.71 -25.18
CA LEU A 302 10.70 -7.97 -24.55
C LEU A 302 10.01 -8.26 -23.21
N LEU A 303 9.41 -7.27 -22.56
CA LEU A 303 8.67 -7.43 -21.31
C LEU A 303 7.16 -7.62 -21.50
N ARG A 304 6.63 -7.41 -22.72
CA ARG A 304 5.20 -7.45 -23.05
C ARG A 304 4.86 -8.45 -24.16
N ARG A 305 5.44 -9.63 -24.10
CA ARG A 305 5.14 -10.70 -25.06
C ARG A 305 3.83 -11.41 -24.74
#